data_AF-A0A2D9GNV4-F1
#
_entry.id   AF-A0A2D9GNV4-F1
#
_cell.length_a   1.000
_cell.length_b   1.000
_cell.length_c   1.000
_cell.angle_alpha   90.00
_cell.angle_beta   90.00
_cell.angle_gamma   90.00
#
_symmetry.space_group_name_H-M   'P 1'
#
loop_
_entity.id
_entity.type
_entity.pdbx_description
1 polymer ?
#
loop_
_entity_poly.entity_id
_entity_poly.type
_entity_poly.pdbx_seq_one_letter_code
_entity_poly.pdbx_strand_id
1 'polypeptide(L)'
;MVQETDSKSFLRLRYYNLIMGTVHLVQGILVLALATDFSLPVTAYFLDGPPGTPQQIDTLFEINIAWAVALFVFLSAIAHYAVSLPVTFNWYKSNLLKNRNYARWIEYSISSSVMVVLIAMLPGITDVVALIGIFFVNAAMVMFGLLMEHYEEPGSPDWTTYIFGTIVGLVPWLGIGIYLWSPSTDASPPAFVYGIFVSIFIFFNSFAINMILQYKRVWKWKNYLFGESMYILLSLASKSALVWQVFAGTLVPPA
;
A
#
# COMPACT_ATOMS: atom_id res chain seq x y z
N MET A 1 -7.91 29.72 -23.81
CA MET A 1 -8.18 28.28 -23.98
C MET A 1 -7.34 27.39 -23.07
N VAL A 2 -6.00 27.44 -23.08
CA VAL A 2 -5.13 26.56 -22.25
C VAL A 2 -5.38 26.69 -20.73
N GLN A 3 -5.47 27.91 -20.18
CA GLN A 3 -5.77 28.14 -18.76
C GLN A 3 -7.15 27.62 -18.32
N GLU A 4 -8.12 27.58 -19.24
CA GLU A 4 -9.50 27.20 -18.94
C GLU A 4 -9.68 25.66 -18.95
N THR A 5 -8.98 24.98 -19.87
CA THR A 5 -8.90 23.51 -19.91
C THR A 5 -8.18 22.93 -18.69
N ASP A 6 -7.16 23.62 -18.18
CA ASP A 6 -6.47 23.22 -16.95
C ASP A 6 -7.38 23.36 -15.75
N SER A 7 -8.12 24.47 -15.63
CA SER A 7 -9.08 24.70 -14.54
C SER A 7 -10.14 23.61 -14.44
N LYS A 8 -10.75 23.23 -15.56
CA LYS A 8 -11.76 22.14 -15.61
C LYS A 8 -11.15 20.78 -15.24
N SER A 9 -9.93 20.50 -15.66
CA SER A 9 -9.23 19.25 -15.35
C SER A 9 -8.93 19.11 -13.86
N PHE A 10 -8.45 20.18 -13.22
CA PHE A 10 -8.21 20.18 -11.77
C PHE A 10 -9.50 20.04 -10.97
N LEU A 11 -10.59 20.72 -11.37
CA LEU A 11 -11.89 20.55 -10.71
C LEU A 11 -12.39 19.10 -10.79
N ARG A 12 -12.26 18.45 -11.95
CA ARG A 12 -12.59 17.02 -12.09
C ARG A 12 -11.74 16.16 -11.17
N LEU A 13 -10.44 16.42 -11.08
CA LEU A 13 -9.53 15.68 -10.21
C LEU A 13 -9.86 15.88 -8.71
N ARG A 14 -10.34 17.07 -8.32
CA ARG A 14 -10.83 17.33 -6.97
C ARG A 14 -12.04 16.47 -6.63
N TYR A 15 -13.05 16.47 -7.50
CA TYR A 15 -14.23 15.62 -7.31
C TYR A 15 -13.87 14.13 -7.33
N TYR A 16 -12.92 13.74 -8.18
CA TYR A 16 -12.42 12.38 -8.23
C TYR A 16 -11.80 11.94 -6.90
N ASN A 17 -10.94 12.78 -6.30
CA ASN A 17 -10.41 12.53 -4.95
C ASN A 17 -11.52 12.43 -3.91
N LEU A 18 -12.51 13.33 -3.90
CA LEU A 18 -13.63 13.27 -2.95
C LEU A 18 -14.42 11.97 -3.05
N ILE A 19 -14.75 11.54 -4.28
CA ILE A 19 -15.47 10.28 -4.50
C ILE A 19 -14.64 9.11 -4.01
N MET A 20 -13.36 9.05 -4.38
CA MET A 20 -12.46 7.96 -4.01
C MET A 20 -12.24 7.87 -2.50
N GLY A 21 -12.05 9.02 -1.83
CA GLY A 21 -11.99 9.09 -0.38
C GLY A 21 -13.28 8.62 0.29
N THR A 22 -14.44 8.92 -0.28
CA THR A 22 -15.74 8.44 0.22
C THR A 22 -15.87 6.94 0.11
N VAL A 23 -15.47 6.34 -1.02
CA VAL A 23 -15.50 4.88 -1.18
C VAL A 23 -14.56 4.20 -0.17
N HIS A 24 -13.36 4.73 0.05
CA HIS A 24 -12.46 4.22 1.10
C HIS A 24 -13.06 4.31 2.51
N LEU A 25 -13.66 5.46 2.85
CA LEU A 25 -14.31 5.67 4.14
C LEU A 25 -15.43 4.65 4.37
N VAL A 26 -16.32 4.49 3.39
CA VAL A 26 -17.45 3.54 3.48
C VAL A 26 -16.94 2.12 3.66
N GLN A 27 -15.90 1.70 2.92
CA GLN A 27 -15.32 0.36 3.08
C GLN A 27 -14.78 0.14 4.51
N GLY A 28 -14.05 1.10 5.07
CA GLY A 28 -13.53 0.98 6.44
C GLY A 28 -14.65 0.88 7.48
N ILE A 29 -15.71 1.67 7.33
CA ILE A 29 -16.90 1.60 8.21
C ILE A 29 -17.59 0.24 8.08
N LEU A 30 -17.78 -0.26 6.86
CA LEU A 30 -18.42 -1.56 6.63
C LEU A 30 -17.62 -2.71 7.23
N VAL A 31 -16.29 -2.70 7.10
CA VAL A 31 -15.42 -3.70 7.73
C VAL A 31 -15.61 -3.68 9.23
N LEU A 32 -15.50 -2.52 9.89
CA LEU A 32 -15.64 -2.43 11.34
C LEU A 32 -17.04 -2.78 11.85
N ALA A 33 -18.08 -2.54 11.06
CA ALA A 33 -19.45 -2.85 11.44
C ALA A 33 -19.81 -4.34 11.29
N LEU A 34 -19.11 -5.06 10.40
CA LEU A 34 -19.49 -6.43 9.99
C LEU A 34 -18.47 -7.50 10.40
N ALA A 35 -17.24 -7.12 10.76
CA ALA A 35 -16.16 -8.05 11.06
C ALA A 35 -16.27 -8.69 12.44
N THR A 36 -15.71 -9.90 12.57
CA THR A 36 -15.41 -10.55 13.85
C THR A 36 -14.22 -9.90 14.56
N ASP A 37 -13.91 -10.37 15.76
CA ASP A 37 -12.77 -9.96 16.59
C ASP A 37 -11.46 -10.70 16.28
N PHE A 38 -11.37 -11.37 15.12
CA PHE A 38 -10.20 -12.14 14.70
C PHE A 38 -8.90 -11.31 14.79
N SER A 39 -7.92 -11.89 15.48
CA SER A 39 -6.64 -11.25 15.77
C SER A 39 -5.47 -12.19 15.47
N LEU A 40 -4.33 -11.61 15.10
CA LEU A 40 -3.08 -12.35 14.88
C LEU A 40 -2.01 -11.90 15.88
N PRO A 41 -1.20 -12.83 16.42
CA PRO A 41 -0.18 -12.48 17.40
C PRO A 41 1.01 -11.78 16.75
N VAL A 42 1.63 -10.88 17.51
CA VAL A 42 2.98 -10.37 17.27
C VAL A 42 3.89 -11.00 18.29
N THR A 43 4.95 -11.65 17.82
CA THR A 43 5.81 -12.50 18.63
C THR A 43 7.24 -11.98 18.69
N ALA A 44 8.04 -12.53 19.61
CA ALA A 44 9.48 -12.33 19.65
C ALA A 44 10.18 -13.62 20.11
N TYR A 45 11.44 -13.75 19.69
CA TYR A 45 12.34 -14.80 20.16
C TYR A 45 13.41 -14.19 21.07
N PHE A 46 13.23 -14.30 22.38
CA PHE A 46 14.23 -13.83 23.34
C PHE A 46 15.29 -14.90 23.60
N LEU A 47 16.47 -14.46 24.04
CA LEU A 47 17.53 -15.36 24.47
C LEU A 47 17.17 -15.95 25.85
N ASP A 48 17.08 -17.27 25.91
CA ASP A 48 16.91 -18.04 27.15
C ASP A 48 18.23 -18.75 27.57
N GLY A 49 19.32 -18.44 26.87
CA GLY A 49 20.64 -19.05 27.05
C GLY A 49 21.69 -18.46 26.11
N PRO A 50 22.89 -19.06 26.04
CA PRO A 50 23.93 -18.65 25.08
C PRO A 50 23.45 -18.69 23.62
N PRO A 51 24.02 -17.86 22.71
CA PRO A 51 23.68 -17.90 21.29
C PRO A 51 23.80 -19.31 20.68
N GLY A 52 22.77 -19.71 19.92
CA GLY A 52 22.67 -21.04 19.31
C GLY A 52 21.88 -22.07 20.12
N THR A 53 21.39 -21.72 21.31
CA THR A 53 20.43 -22.53 22.05
C THR A 53 18.99 -22.34 21.53
N PRO A 54 18.10 -23.35 21.64
CA PRO A 54 16.70 -23.19 21.25
C PRO A 54 16.02 -22.06 22.01
N GLN A 55 15.24 -21.26 21.31
CA GLN A 55 14.47 -20.15 21.87
C GLN A 55 12.99 -20.53 21.95
N GLN A 56 12.28 -19.96 22.92
CA GLN A 56 10.82 -20.04 22.99
C GLN A 56 10.19 -18.83 22.27
N ILE A 57 8.97 -19.01 21.77
CA ILE A 57 8.20 -17.95 21.12
C ILE A 57 7.36 -17.26 22.19
N ASP A 58 7.60 -15.99 22.40
CA ASP A 58 6.78 -15.15 23.29
C ASP A 58 5.81 -14.31 22.46
N THR A 59 4.53 -14.29 22.87
CA THR A 59 3.55 -13.36 22.30
C THR A 59 3.62 -12.05 23.04
N LEU A 60 3.89 -10.95 22.33
CA LEU A 60 3.98 -9.61 22.89
C LEU A 60 2.60 -8.96 23.00
N PHE A 61 1.84 -9.01 21.91
CA PHE A 61 0.48 -8.46 21.80
C PHE A 61 -0.20 -9.05 20.57
N GLU A 62 -1.50 -8.80 20.42
CA GLU A 62 -2.27 -9.22 19.26
C GLU A 62 -2.76 -8.01 18.45
N ILE A 63 -2.83 -8.18 17.14
CA ILE A 63 -3.39 -7.19 16.20
C ILE A 63 -4.74 -7.69 15.74
N ASN A 64 -5.80 -6.93 16.06
CA ASN A 64 -7.11 -7.16 15.48
C ASN A 64 -7.11 -6.80 13.98
N ILE A 65 -7.47 -7.77 13.15
CA ILE A 65 -7.33 -7.66 11.70
C ILE A 65 -8.36 -6.70 11.10
N ALA A 66 -9.56 -6.59 11.66
CA ALA A 66 -10.56 -5.63 11.19
C ALA A 66 -10.05 -4.19 11.34
N TRP A 67 -9.44 -3.85 12.48
CA TRP A 67 -8.83 -2.54 12.71
C TRP A 67 -7.63 -2.28 11.79
N ALA A 68 -6.78 -3.26 11.56
CA ALA A 68 -5.65 -3.13 10.63
C ALA A 68 -6.13 -2.89 9.18
N VAL A 69 -7.18 -3.58 8.75
CA VAL A 69 -7.81 -3.38 7.43
C VAL A 69 -8.43 -1.99 7.31
N ALA A 70 -9.21 -1.58 8.32
CA ALA A 70 -9.86 -0.27 8.34
C ALA A 70 -8.83 0.88 8.34
N LEU A 71 -7.71 0.71 9.04
CA LEU A 71 -6.64 1.71 9.13
C LEU A 71 -6.13 2.14 7.76
N PHE A 72 -5.76 1.20 6.88
CA PHE A 72 -5.15 1.58 5.61
C PHE A 72 -6.13 2.25 4.64
N VAL A 73 -7.43 1.91 4.70
CA VAL A 73 -8.45 2.62 3.90
C VAL A 73 -8.81 3.97 4.50
N PHE A 74 -8.84 4.11 5.83
CA PHE A 74 -9.04 5.41 6.47
C PHE A 74 -7.89 6.37 6.19
N LEU A 75 -6.64 5.90 6.18
CA LEU A 75 -5.49 6.70 5.76
C LEU A 75 -5.68 7.25 4.33
N SER A 76 -6.15 6.42 3.39
CA SER A 76 -6.47 6.86 2.03
C SER A 76 -7.62 7.86 2.00
N ALA A 77 -8.70 7.61 2.74
CA ALA A 77 -9.83 8.53 2.83
C ALA A 77 -9.40 9.91 3.35
N ILE A 78 -8.61 9.93 4.43
CA ILE A 78 -8.05 11.15 5.01
C ILE A 78 -7.18 11.88 3.98
N ALA A 79 -6.27 11.19 3.29
CA ALA A 79 -5.42 11.84 2.29
C ALA A 79 -6.22 12.42 1.12
N HIS A 80 -7.21 11.69 0.60
CA HIS A 80 -8.10 12.16 -0.46
C HIS A 80 -8.91 13.39 -0.05
N TYR A 81 -9.46 13.41 1.15
CA TYR A 81 -10.14 14.59 1.67
C TYR A 81 -9.16 15.74 1.91
N ALA A 82 -8.00 15.46 2.49
CA ALA A 82 -6.97 16.44 2.74
C ALA A 82 -6.53 17.14 1.45
N VAL A 83 -6.27 16.41 0.35
CA VAL A 83 -5.91 17.07 -0.92
C VAL A 83 -7.09 17.77 -1.59
N SER A 84 -8.33 17.56 -1.14
CA SER A 84 -9.55 18.15 -1.72
C SER A 84 -10.08 19.39 -0.98
N LEU A 85 -9.55 19.72 0.20
CA LEU A 85 -9.94 20.92 0.95
C LEU A 85 -9.46 22.20 0.24
N PRO A 86 -10.17 23.35 0.34
CA PRO A 86 -9.86 24.55 -0.45
C PRO A 86 -8.41 25.04 -0.34
N VAL A 87 -7.84 25.04 0.87
CA VAL A 87 -6.48 25.54 1.13
C VAL A 87 -5.42 24.58 0.57
N THR A 88 -5.51 23.31 0.94
CA THR A 88 -4.55 22.26 0.56
C THR A 88 -4.68 21.82 -0.89
N PHE A 89 -5.86 21.98 -1.51
CA PHE A 89 -6.05 21.70 -2.93
C PHE A 89 -5.22 22.64 -3.82
N ASN A 90 -5.02 23.90 -3.40
CA ASN A 90 -4.12 24.81 -4.11
C ASN A 90 -2.66 24.33 -4.05
N TRP A 91 -2.22 23.86 -2.87
CA TRP A 91 -0.89 23.26 -2.72
C TRP A 91 -0.76 22.00 -3.59
N TYR A 92 -1.74 21.09 -3.54
CA TYR A 92 -1.78 19.89 -4.37
C TYR A 92 -1.69 20.23 -5.86
N LYS A 93 -2.54 21.14 -6.36
CA LYS A 93 -2.50 21.64 -7.75
C LYS A 93 -1.14 22.19 -8.14
N SER A 94 -0.53 23.02 -7.30
CA SER A 94 0.78 23.62 -7.59
C SER A 94 1.91 22.59 -7.70
N ASN A 95 1.79 21.46 -6.98
CA ASN A 95 2.71 20.33 -7.09
C ASN A 95 2.43 19.50 -8.35
N LEU A 96 1.17 19.24 -8.68
CA LEU A 96 0.82 18.52 -9.92
C LEU A 96 1.32 19.25 -11.18
N LEU A 97 1.28 20.58 -11.18
CA LEU A 97 1.84 21.40 -12.28
C LEU A 97 3.36 21.25 -12.42
N LYS A 98 4.03 20.72 -11.39
CA LYS A 98 5.46 20.42 -11.35
C LYS A 98 5.71 18.91 -11.41
N ASN A 99 4.78 18.14 -12.00
CA ASN A 99 4.86 16.69 -12.17
C ASN A 99 5.15 15.91 -10.87
N ARG A 100 4.56 16.33 -9.74
CA ARG A 100 4.79 15.68 -8.45
C ARG A 100 3.56 15.65 -7.56
N ASN A 101 3.46 14.62 -6.73
CA ASN A 101 2.44 14.49 -5.70
C ASN A 101 2.99 13.93 -4.39
N TYR A 102 3.43 14.82 -3.48
CA TYR A 102 3.94 14.42 -2.17
C TYR A 102 2.89 13.78 -1.26
N ALA A 103 1.62 14.20 -1.34
CA ALA A 103 0.57 13.64 -0.50
C ALA A 103 0.35 12.14 -0.78
N ARG A 104 0.40 11.73 -2.05
CA ARG A 104 0.32 10.33 -2.46
C ARG A 104 1.45 9.50 -1.86
N TRP A 105 2.68 9.97 -1.94
CA TRP A 105 3.83 9.23 -1.41
C TRP A 105 3.82 9.14 0.12
N ILE A 106 3.40 10.21 0.81
CA ILE A 106 3.22 10.20 2.27
C ILE A 106 2.12 9.23 2.69
N GLU A 107 0.99 9.20 1.97
CA GLU A 107 -0.08 8.26 2.27
C GLU A 107 0.34 6.82 1.97
N TYR A 108 0.91 6.55 0.79
CA TYR A 108 1.33 5.20 0.42
C TYR A 108 2.41 4.64 1.34
N SER A 109 3.32 5.48 1.86
CA SER A 109 4.41 4.98 2.72
C SER A 109 3.91 4.42 4.03
N ILE A 110 2.71 4.83 4.46
CA ILE A 110 2.05 4.29 5.65
C ILE A 110 1.03 3.24 5.22
N SER A 111 0.08 3.59 4.35
CA SER A 111 -1.05 2.72 4.00
C SER A 111 -0.58 1.40 3.37
N SER A 112 0.33 1.46 2.39
CA SER A 112 0.80 0.25 1.72
C SER A 112 1.71 -0.58 2.62
N SER A 113 2.41 0.06 3.55
CA SER A 113 3.25 -0.64 4.53
C SER A 113 2.40 -1.41 5.54
N VAL A 114 1.29 -0.83 6.02
CA VAL A 114 0.28 -1.54 6.81
C VAL A 114 -0.29 -2.74 6.02
N MET A 115 -0.60 -2.54 4.73
CA MET A 115 -1.10 -3.63 3.88
C MET A 115 -0.09 -4.78 3.77
N VAL A 116 1.19 -4.50 3.52
CA VAL A 116 2.22 -5.54 3.36
C VAL A 116 2.50 -6.26 4.69
N VAL A 117 2.50 -5.53 5.82
CA VAL A 117 2.58 -6.14 7.16
C VAL A 117 1.42 -7.11 7.37
N LEU A 118 0.19 -6.70 7.07
CA LEU A 118 -0.99 -7.58 7.18
C LEU A 118 -0.83 -8.82 6.31
N ILE A 119 -0.44 -8.64 5.04
CA ILE A 119 -0.23 -9.76 4.11
C ILE A 119 0.86 -10.71 4.62
N ALA A 120 1.92 -10.20 5.25
CA ALA A 120 2.99 -11.02 5.82
C ALA A 120 2.53 -11.84 7.02
N MET A 121 1.62 -11.30 7.84
CA MET A 121 1.08 -12.02 8.99
C MET A 121 0.19 -13.21 8.57
N LEU A 122 -0.52 -13.12 7.44
CA LEU A 122 -1.45 -14.17 6.99
C LEU A 122 -0.81 -15.56 6.81
N PRO A 123 0.39 -15.72 6.20
CA PRO A 123 1.10 -17.00 6.16
C PRO A 123 1.98 -17.25 7.39
N GLY A 124 1.92 -16.40 8.44
CA GLY A 124 2.54 -16.69 9.73
C GLY A 124 3.81 -15.90 10.08
N ILE A 125 4.18 -14.86 9.33
CA ILE A 125 5.27 -13.96 9.76
C ILE A 125 4.75 -13.12 10.92
N THR A 126 5.13 -13.46 12.15
CA THR A 126 4.62 -12.80 13.37
C THR A 126 5.71 -12.11 14.19
N ASP A 127 6.98 -12.35 13.90
CA ASP A 127 8.10 -11.75 14.61
C ASP A 127 8.10 -10.22 14.51
N VAL A 128 8.19 -9.53 15.65
CA VAL A 128 8.08 -8.08 15.74
C VAL A 128 9.15 -7.34 14.95
N VAL A 129 10.38 -7.86 14.89
CA VAL A 129 11.48 -7.24 14.15
C VAL A 129 11.27 -7.41 12.65
N ALA A 130 10.82 -8.59 12.22
CA ALA A 130 10.46 -8.86 10.83
C ALA A 130 9.32 -7.94 10.35
N LEU A 131 8.25 -7.77 11.15
CA LEU A 131 7.12 -6.90 10.81
C LEU A 131 7.53 -5.42 10.72
N ILE A 132 8.34 -4.93 11.67
CA ILE A 132 8.91 -3.58 11.62
C ILE A 132 9.78 -3.40 10.37
N GLY A 133 10.65 -4.38 10.08
CA GLY A 133 11.52 -4.36 8.89
C GLY A 133 10.72 -4.31 7.59
N ILE A 134 9.68 -5.15 7.47
CA ILE A 134 8.75 -5.18 6.33
C ILE A 134 8.05 -3.83 6.16
N PHE A 135 7.57 -3.24 7.25
CA PHE A 135 6.93 -1.93 7.23
C PHE A 135 7.86 -0.86 6.65
N PHE A 136 9.06 -0.72 7.22
CA PHE A 136 9.97 0.37 6.85
C PHE A 136 10.66 0.15 5.51
N VAL A 137 10.94 -1.10 5.09
CA VAL A 137 11.48 -1.37 3.75
C VAL A 137 10.45 -1.06 2.66
N ASN A 138 9.17 -1.36 2.91
CA ASN A 138 8.09 -0.96 2.01
C ASN A 138 7.90 0.56 2.00
N ALA A 139 7.94 1.23 3.16
CA ALA A 139 7.91 2.68 3.23
C ALA A 139 9.08 3.31 2.44
N ALA A 140 10.28 2.72 2.52
CA ALA A 140 11.45 3.14 1.76
C ALA A 140 11.24 3.01 0.24
N MET A 141 10.67 1.90 -0.24
CA MET A 141 10.27 1.76 -1.66
C MET A 141 9.42 2.96 -2.11
N VAL A 142 8.42 3.34 -1.30
CA VAL A 142 7.54 4.47 -1.61
C VAL A 142 8.31 5.80 -1.59
N MET A 143 9.20 6.00 -0.62
CA MET A 143 10.04 7.21 -0.57
C MET A 143 10.98 7.31 -1.77
N PHE A 144 11.48 6.21 -2.32
CA PHE A 144 12.23 6.25 -3.59
C PHE A 144 11.38 6.75 -4.76
N GLY A 145 10.08 6.41 -4.80
CA GLY A 145 9.13 7.00 -5.75
C GLY A 145 8.95 8.51 -5.54
N LEU A 146 8.94 8.97 -4.28
CA LEU A 146 8.96 10.40 -3.97
C LEU A 146 10.23 11.07 -4.50
N LEU A 147 11.40 10.48 -4.27
CA LEU A 147 12.68 11.02 -4.74
C LEU A 147 12.74 11.07 -6.27
N MET A 148 12.19 10.06 -6.96
CA MET A 148 12.02 10.09 -8.42
C MET A 148 11.25 11.34 -8.87
N GLU A 149 10.12 11.66 -8.23
CA GLU A 149 9.35 12.88 -8.53
C GLU A 149 9.98 14.18 -8.05
N HIS A 150 10.87 14.11 -7.06
CA HIS A 150 11.53 15.30 -6.54
C HIS A 150 12.72 15.72 -7.41
N TYR A 151 13.50 14.77 -7.90
CA TYR A 151 14.75 15.04 -8.61
C TYR A 151 14.66 14.87 -10.13
N GLU A 152 13.75 14.02 -10.62
CA GLU A 152 13.72 13.63 -12.03
C GLU A 152 12.50 14.19 -12.77
N GLU A 153 12.71 14.51 -14.05
CA GLU A 153 11.65 14.98 -14.95
C GLU A 153 11.25 13.90 -15.97
N PRO A 154 9.95 13.77 -16.30
CA PRO A 154 9.51 12.85 -17.35
C PRO A 154 10.16 13.15 -18.71
N GLY A 155 10.60 12.11 -19.42
CA GLY A 155 11.21 12.18 -20.76
C GLY A 155 12.69 11.79 -20.77
N SER A 156 13.48 12.29 -19.82
CA SER A 156 14.91 11.98 -19.70
C SER A 156 15.35 11.82 -18.24
N PRO A 157 14.71 10.93 -17.45
CA PRO A 157 15.07 10.76 -16.05
C PRO A 157 16.32 9.91 -15.87
N ASP A 158 17.03 10.12 -14.77
CA ASP A 158 17.86 9.10 -14.15
C ASP A 158 16.96 8.08 -13.44
N TRP A 159 17.12 6.80 -13.75
CA TRP A 159 16.32 5.71 -13.18
C TRP A 159 16.86 5.18 -11.85
N THR A 160 17.95 5.74 -11.32
CA THR A 160 18.63 5.23 -10.12
C THR A 160 17.69 5.12 -8.92
N THR A 161 16.92 6.17 -8.62
CA THR A 161 15.98 6.16 -7.49
C THR A 161 14.86 5.13 -7.70
N TYR A 162 14.30 5.03 -8.90
CA TYR A 162 13.31 4.01 -9.26
C TYR A 162 13.84 2.58 -9.12
N ILE A 163 15.08 2.32 -9.55
CA ILE A 163 15.74 1.01 -9.44
C ILE A 163 15.93 0.65 -7.97
N PHE A 164 16.41 1.57 -7.14
CA PHE A 164 16.56 1.34 -5.70
C PHE A 164 15.21 1.05 -5.04
N GLY A 165 14.18 1.82 -5.38
CA GLY A 165 12.80 1.55 -4.97
C GLY A 165 12.35 0.13 -5.33
N THR A 166 12.60 -0.30 -6.57
CA THR A 166 12.23 -1.64 -7.04
C THR A 166 12.96 -2.75 -6.26
N ILE A 167 14.27 -2.60 -6.04
CA ILE A 167 15.08 -3.58 -5.31
C ILE A 167 14.55 -3.76 -3.88
N VAL A 168 14.38 -2.67 -3.14
CA VAL A 168 13.89 -2.75 -1.76
C VAL A 168 12.42 -3.18 -1.70
N GLY A 169 11.62 -2.78 -2.70
CA GLY A 169 10.22 -3.16 -2.84
C GLY A 169 9.99 -4.66 -3.06
N LEU A 170 10.98 -5.39 -3.61
CA LEU A 170 10.90 -6.85 -3.77
C LEU A 170 11.13 -7.63 -2.47
N VAL A 171 11.82 -7.04 -1.48
CA VAL A 171 12.24 -7.73 -0.25
C VAL A 171 11.06 -8.34 0.52
N PRO A 172 9.96 -7.61 0.80
CA PRO A 172 8.81 -8.20 1.48
C PRO A 172 8.20 -9.38 0.71
N TRP A 173 8.08 -9.27 -0.61
CA TRP A 173 7.49 -10.32 -1.44
C TRP A 173 8.30 -11.61 -1.44
N LEU A 174 9.63 -11.50 -1.42
CA LEU A 174 10.51 -12.65 -1.28
C LEU A 174 10.35 -13.29 0.11
N GLY A 175 10.32 -12.48 1.18
CA GLY A 175 10.12 -12.97 2.54
C GLY A 175 8.78 -13.70 2.72
N ILE A 176 7.70 -13.10 2.24
CA ILE A 176 6.36 -13.70 2.27
C ILE A 176 6.31 -14.96 1.40
N GLY A 177 6.97 -14.95 0.23
CA GLY A 177 7.05 -16.10 -0.66
C GLY A 177 7.70 -17.34 -0.03
N ILE A 178 8.69 -17.17 0.85
CA ILE A 178 9.31 -18.27 1.60
C ILE A 178 8.28 -18.94 2.52
N TYR A 179 7.46 -18.15 3.23
CA TYR A 179 6.43 -18.65 4.13
C TYR A 179 5.25 -19.29 3.37
N LEU A 180 4.95 -18.81 2.17
CA LEU A 180 3.96 -19.45 1.28
C LEU A 180 4.44 -20.78 0.71
N TRP A 181 5.76 -20.94 0.53
CA TRP A 181 6.34 -22.18 0.03
C TRP A 181 6.42 -23.25 1.13
N SER A 182 6.76 -22.86 2.36
CA SER A 182 6.83 -23.70 3.58
C SER A 182 7.33 -25.14 3.34
N PRO A 183 8.54 -25.34 2.77
CA PRO A 183 9.01 -26.65 2.31
C PRO A 183 9.21 -27.68 3.44
N SER A 184 9.23 -27.24 4.70
CA SER A 184 9.48 -28.07 5.87
C SER A 184 8.20 -28.57 6.57
N THR A 185 7.01 -28.26 6.06
CA THR A 185 5.74 -28.66 6.68
C THR A 185 4.72 -29.13 5.63
N ASP A 186 3.90 -30.14 5.96
CA ASP A 186 2.76 -30.54 5.12
C ASP A 186 1.58 -29.53 5.22
N ALA A 187 1.60 -28.66 6.22
CA ALA A 187 0.64 -27.57 6.34
C ALA A 187 0.95 -26.47 5.31
N SER A 188 -0.08 -26.07 4.55
CA SER A 188 -0.01 -24.94 3.61
C SER A 188 -0.97 -23.83 4.05
N PRO A 189 -0.63 -22.56 3.78
CA PRO A 189 -1.56 -21.47 3.97
C PRO A 189 -2.91 -21.71 3.25
N PRO A 190 -4.03 -21.20 3.77
CA PRO A 190 -5.31 -21.30 3.08
C PRO A 190 -5.26 -20.68 1.67
N ALA A 191 -6.08 -21.18 0.75
CA ALA A 191 -6.09 -20.75 -0.65
C ALA A 191 -6.29 -19.22 -0.84
N PHE A 192 -7.07 -18.58 0.04
CA PHE A 192 -7.28 -17.13 -0.03
C PHE A 192 -5.99 -16.34 0.26
N VAL A 193 -5.05 -16.88 1.03
CA VAL A 193 -3.76 -16.24 1.32
C VAL A 193 -2.89 -16.18 0.05
N TYR A 194 -2.86 -17.27 -0.72
CA TYR A 194 -2.22 -17.28 -2.04
C TYR A 194 -2.89 -16.30 -3.02
N GLY A 195 -4.24 -16.25 -3.00
CA GLY A 195 -5.02 -15.30 -3.80
C GLY A 195 -4.66 -13.84 -3.47
N ILE A 196 -4.57 -13.51 -2.19
CA ILE A 196 -4.12 -12.18 -1.71
C ILE A 196 -2.71 -11.90 -2.18
N PHE A 197 -1.76 -12.82 -1.97
CA PHE A 197 -0.37 -12.61 -2.35
C PHE A 197 -0.23 -12.31 -3.85
N VAL A 198 -0.80 -13.15 -4.71
CA VAL A 198 -0.69 -12.99 -6.17
C VAL A 198 -1.42 -11.73 -6.65
N SER A 199 -2.66 -11.50 -6.19
CA SER A 199 -3.45 -10.36 -6.66
C SER A 199 -2.82 -9.02 -6.24
N ILE A 200 -2.37 -8.90 -4.98
CA ILE A 200 -1.75 -7.66 -4.50
C ILE A 200 -0.35 -7.48 -5.08
N PHE A 201 0.41 -8.55 -5.33
CA PHE A 201 1.68 -8.46 -6.06
C PHE A 201 1.49 -7.86 -7.45
N ILE A 202 0.47 -8.29 -8.20
CA ILE A 202 0.12 -7.72 -9.51
C ILE A 202 -0.24 -6.23 -9.38
N PHE A 203 -1.00 -5.85 -8.36
CA PHE A 203 -1.30 -4.44 -8.11
C PHE A 203 -0.03 -3.63 -7.83
N PHE A 204 0.86 -4.08 -6.94
CA PHE A 204 2.12 -3.39 -6.64
C PHE A 204 2.99 -3.17 -7.89
N ASN A 205 3.11 -4.18 -8.75
CA ASN A 205 3.78 -4.03 -10.03
C ASN A 205 3.08 -3.02 -10.95
N SER A 206 1.75 -2.94 -10.89
CA SER A 206 0.98 -1.95 -11.66
C SER A 206 1.28 -0.50 -11.22
N PHE A 207 1.55 -0.24 -9.93
CA PHE A 207 2.02 1.08 -9.47
C PHE A 207 3.41 1.43 -10.04
N ALA A 208 4.31 0.45 -10.07
CA ALA A 208 5.65 0.62 -10.62
C ALA A 208 5.60 0.88 -12.13
N ILE A 209 4.80 0.10 -12.86
CA ILE A 209 4.54 0.28 -14.30
C ILE A 209 3.92 1.65 -14.58
N ASN A 210 2.97 2.11 -13.76
CA ASN A 210 2.37 3.44 -13.90
C ASN A 210 3.45 4.55 -13.88
N MET A 211 4.44 4.42 -13.00
CA MET A 211 5.59 5.34 -12.96
C MET A 211 6.44 5.25 -14.22
N ILE A 212 6.76 4.03 -14.68
CA ILE A 212 7.53 3.82 -15.91
C ILE A 212 6.84 4.51 -17.08
N LEU A 213 5.54 4.29 -17.26
CA LEU A 213 4.77 4.87 -18.38
C LEU A 213 4.72 6.39 -18.30
N GLN A 214 4.56 6.95 -17.09
CA GLN A 214 4.59 8.39 -16.82
C GLN A 214 5.94 9.00 -17.21
N TYR A 215 7.04 8.43 -16.74
CA TYR A 215 8.38 8.95 -16.96
C TYR A 215 8.91 8.70 -18.38
N LYS A 216 8.47 7.62 -19.03
CA LYS A 216 8.72 7.41 -20.46
C LYS A 216 7.75 8.15 -21.38
N ARG A 217 6.77 8.87 -20.83
CA ARG A 217 5.75 9.64 -21.58
C ARG A 217 5.06 8.81 -22.66
N VAL A 218 4.59 7.61 -22.31
CA VAL A 218 3.97 6.66 -23.26
C VAL A 218 2.47 6.93 -23.41
N TRP A 219 1.98 7.06 -24.65
CA TRP A 219 0.54 7.19 -24.95
C TRP A 219 -0.19 8.27 -24.11
N LYS A 220 -1.18 7.91 -23.28
CA LYS A 220 -1.92 8.83 -22.40
C LYS A 220 -1.09 9.34 -21.22
N TRP A 221 -0.06 8.59 -20.80
CA TRP A 221 0.88 8.97 -19.74
C TRP A 221 1.83 10.11 -20.13
N LYS A 222 1.74 10.62 -21.36
CA LYS A 222 2.30 11.93 -21.72
C LYS A 222 1.74 13.06 -20.85
N ASN A 223 0.51 12.91 -20.34
CA ASN A 223 -0.11 13.85 -19.41
C ASN A 223 0.04 13.32 -17.97
N TYR A 224 0.74 14.07 -17.12
CA TYR A 224 0.95 13.71 -15.72
C TYR A 224 -0.38 13.51 -14.95
N LEU A 225 -1.41 14.31 -15.24
CA LEU A 225 -2.72 14.18 -14.58
C LEU A 225 -3.41 12.84 -14.89
N PHE A 226 -3.09 12.22 -16.03
CA PHE A 226 -3.56 10.88 -16.34
C PHE A 226 -2.87 9.84 -15.45
N GLY A 227 -1.55 9.92 -15.30
CA GLY A 227 -0.79 9.06 -14.39
C GLY A 227 -1.26 9.20 -12.93
N GLU A 228 -1.52 10.42 -12.49
CA GLU A 228 -2.13 10.70 -11.18
C GLU A 228 -3.52 10.07 -11.04
N SER A 229 -4.39 10.20 -12.04
CA SER A 229 -5.72 9.58 -12.01
C SER A 229 -5.62 8.04 -11.95
N MET A 230 -4.64 7.45 -12.64
CA MET A 230 -4.37 6.01 -12.56
C MET A 230 -3.86 5.59 -11.19
N TYR A 231 -3.00 6.38 -10.52
CA TYR A 231 -2.59 6.09 -9.16
C TYR A 231 -3.77 6.06 -8.19
N ILE A 232 -4.67 7.03 -8.29
CA ILE A 232 -5.89 7.09 -7.47
C ILE A 232 -6.76 5.84 -7.71
N LEU A 233 -6.97 5.46 -8.98
CA LEU A 233 -7.72 4.25 -9.33
C LEU A 233 -7.07 2.98 -8.79
N LEU A 234 -5.76 2.83 -8.98
CA LEU A 234 -4.99 1.69 -8.50
C LEU A 234 -5.02 1.60 -6.99
N SER A 235 -4.97 2.73 -6.27
CA SER A 235 -5.11 2.79 -4.81
C SER A 235 -6.45 2.25 -4.36
N LEU A 236 -7.55 2.73 -4.96
CA LEU A 236 -8.87 2.22 -4.63
C LEU A 236 -8.97 0.72 -4.94
N ALA A 237 -8.58 0.30 -6.15
CA ALA A 237 -8.72 -1.08 -6.60
C ALA A 237 -7.92 -2.05 -5.73
N SER A 238 -6.64 -1.76 -5.46
CA SER A 238 -5.77 -2.64 -4.68
C SER A 238 -6.20 -2.75 -3.21
N LYS A 239 -6.56 -1.62 -2.59
CA LYS A 239 -7.05 -1.59 -1.21
C LYS A 239 -8.38 -2.29 -1.07
N SER A 240 -9.31 -2.04 -1.99
CA SER A 240 -10.62 -2.72 -1.98
C SER A 240 -10.44 -4.23 -2.18
N ALA A 241 -9.57 -4.65 -3.12
CA ALA A 241 -9.26 -6.06 -3.32
C ALA A 241 -8.69 -6.70 -2.05
N LEU A 242 -7.77 -6.05 -1.35
CA LEU A 242 -7.23 -6.59 -0.10
C LEU A 242 -8.29 -6.62 1.01
N VAL A 243 -9.05 -5.53 1.20
CA VAL A 243 -10.13 -5.43 2.19
C VAL A 243 -11.06 -6.64 2.09
N TRP A 244 -11.60 -6.88 0.90
CA TRP A 244 -12.66 -7.88 0.74
C TRP A 244 -12.12 -9.31 0.69
N GLN A 245 -10.90 -9.53 0.21
CA GLN A 245 -10.26 -10.85 0.31
C GLN A 245 -9.93 -11.22 1.76
N VAL A 246 -9.40 -10.28 2.56
CA VAL A 246 -9.15 -10.51 3.99
C VAL A 246 -10.47 -10.68 4.73
N PHE A 247 -11.45 -9.82 4.46
CA PHE A 247 -12.75 -9.89 5.11
C PHE A 247 -13.40 -11.27 4.90
N ALA A 248 -13.49 -11.72 3.64
CA ALA A 248 -14.06 -13.02 3.31
C ALA A 248 -13.24 -14.20 3.87
N GLY A 249 -11.92 -14.06 3.97
CA GLY A 249 -11.01 -15.11 4.43
C GLY A 249 -10.93 -15.27 5.94
N THR A 250 -11.10 -14.20 6.72
CA THR A 250 -10.83 -14.23 8.17
C THR A 250 -11.86 -13.49 9.05
N LEU A 251 -12.69 -12.60 8.50
CA LEU A 251 -13.55 -11.71 9.30
C LEU A 251 -15.04 -12.01 9.22
N VAL A 252 -15.46 -13.00 8.43
CA VAL A 252 -16.88 -13.42 8.36
C VAL A 252 -17.21 -14.23 9.62
N PRO A 253 -18.33 -13.93 10.32
CA PRO A 253 -18.79 -14.76 11.43
C PRO A 253 -19.02 -16.22 11.00
N PRO A 254 -18.67 -17.21 11.84
CA PRO A 254 -19.02 -18.60 11.54
C PRO A 254 -20.54 -18.71 11.37
N ALA A 255 -20.95 -19.40 10.29
CA ALA A 255 -22.36 -19.67 9.97
C ALA A 255 -23.04 -20.58 11.00
#